data_AF-A0AAD7W381-F1
#
_entry.id   AF-A0AAD7W381-F1
#
_cell.length_a   1.000
_cell.length_b   1.000
_cell.length_c   1.000
_cell.angle_alpha   90.00
_cell.angle_beta   90.00
_cell.angle_gamma   90.00
#
_symmetry.space_group_name_H-M   'P 1'
#
loop_
_entity.id
_entity.type
_entity.pdbx_description
1 polymer ?
#
loop_
_entity_poly.entity_id
_entity_poly.type
_entity_poly.pdbx_seq_one_letter_code
_entity_poly.pdbx_strand_id
1 'polypeptide(L)'
;MLTKLKELKETAQEAEYEEESDDEVTPDDTIVSSYNTAKRIRMELQDQHKAEKQAPKAAREARSSSAKPLDHLSILWHLVHICPTVLLEDLKPSCTAPTWSSFQAFLIPDATPATVISYGPFFPKSPTDPDVVEQSVQYCMDVSRKQGQEFTIITCDQAIYEVVLGLQKKNPQKYAKLILRMGGFHIAQNFLKAIGHFMQTSGIEDIMVEADVCLRGTANKIISGKDYYTMLRAHTIVHAAMFALHWEVFTKWLITEEKDLECISVLAINVQLLLDALSEKDVEKASSACADATDQLKELSRLMTEFDEVCTSPTTKLWLMYMDMVMILKRFIHAEHAGLWEEHLAEVEKMLPYLVAAGHCKHVSCLPHYLEAMRSLPTLAPNIHREFKDGKFTVCQTEGRFNGVWTDMALEKTYNRDAKTKLFTGISQQPAAMEKYLRALPVLTAVSEQTKAMAHLDMDDTKHNEDSNSQGTKEAESVRKITDVINNQMINPFSCEEQELMNISTGHKSASAWVNDHEKGLEALAAARKTDSEKIAPIKLATFAAKPKKSLSMAFKAKKVYEEESAVVRNLYFVQDLDEDKKVEVFSHEWTSCPVSLFEPDPSLD
;
A
#
# COMPACT_ATOMS: atom_id res chain seq x y z
N MET A 1 26.77 -14.64 -2.06
CA MET A 1 26.32 -14.87 -0.67
C MET A 1 25.97 -16.33 -0.44
N LEU A 2 25.00 -16.93 -1.15
CA LEU A 2 24.62 -18.34 -1.01
C LEU A 2 25.80 -19.33 -1.14
N THR A 3 26.67 -19.20 -2.15
CA THR A 3 27.86 -20.08 -2.29
C THR A 3 28.86 -19.86 -1.15
N LYS A 4 29.14 -18.61 -0.79
CA LYS A 4 30.05 -18.24 0.31
C LYS A 4 29.49 -18.61 1.70
N LEU A 5 28.16 -18.56 1.88
CA LEU A 5 27.41 -19.00 3.07
C LEU A 5 27.35 -20.53 3.17
N LYS A 6 27.30 -21.22 2.02
CA LYS A 6 27.33 -22.67 1.93
C LYS A 6 28.73 -23.21 2.23
N GLU A 7 29.78 -22.59 1.67
CA GLU A 7 31.17 -22.82 2.06
C GLU A 7 31.38 -22.53 3.55
N LEU A 8 30.91 -21.39 4.06
CA LEU A 8 30.91 -21.02 5.49
C LEU A 8 30.26 -22.07 6.41
N LYS A 9 29.19 -22.71 5.94
CA LYS A 9 28.42 -23.71 6.70
C LYS A 9 29.09 -25.09 6.64
N GLU A 10 29.61 -25.48 5.48
CA GLU A 10 30.33 -26.75 5.28
C GLU A 10 31.65 -26.75 6.09
N THR A 11 32.43 -25.66 6.05
CA THR A 11 33.66 -25.51 6.86
C THR A 11 33.39 -25.46 8.37
N ALA A 12 32.24 -24.91 8.80
CA ALA A 12 31.86 -24.89 10.21
C ALA A 12 31.35 -26.26 10.73
N GLN A 13 30.72 -27.06 9.86
CA GLN A 13 30.33 -28.44 10.18
C GLN A 13 31.54 -29.38 10.21
N GLU A 14 32.51 -29.19 9.32
CA GLU A 14 33.78 -29.93 9.35
C GLU A 14 34.59 -29.61 10.63
N ALA A 15 34.64 -28.34 11.05
CA ALA A 15 35.29 -27.94 12.30
C ALA A 15 34.60 -28.45 13.59
N GLU A 16 33.29 -28.74 13.58
CA GLU A 16 32.58 -29.39 14.71
C GLU A 16 32.79 -30.93 14.73
N TYR A 17 33.27 -31.52 13.63
CA TYR A 17 33.64 -32.94 13.54
C TYR A 17 35.15 -33.20 13.71
N GLU A 18 36.00 -32.20 13.53
CA GLU A 18 37.47 -32.30 13.66
C GLU A 18 38.03 -31.91 15.04
N GLU A 19 37.19 -31.74 16.07
CA GLU A 19 37.66 -31.62 17.46
C GLU A 19 38.28 -32.92 18.04
N GLU A 20 38.65 -33.89 17.18
CA GLU A 20 39.39 -35.11 17.55
C GLU A 20 40.58 -35.49 16.63
N SER A 21 41.03 -34.66 15.68
CA SER A 21 42.30 -34.93 15.00
C SER A 21 43.02 -33.69 14.50
N ASP A 22 44.24 -33.47 15.00
CA ASP A 22 45.24 -32.54 14.49
C ASP A 22 45.53 -32.81 13.01
N ASP A 23 45.17 -31.90 12.10
CA ASP A 23 46.03 -31.47 10.99
C ASP A 23 45.48 -30.21 10.27
N GLU A 24 46.40 -29.35 9.82
CA GLU A 24 46.19 -27.98 9.36
C GLU A 24 45.40 -27.83 8.03
N VAL A 25 44.31 -27.06 8.05
CA VAL A 25 43.84 -26.22 6.94
C VAL A 25 43.38 -24.88 7.51
N THR A 26 43.93 -23.76 7.05
CA THR A 26 43.58 -22.40 7.48
C THR A 26 42.51 -21.79 6.56
N PRO A 27 41.26 -21.55 7.04
CA PRO A 27 40.30 -20.70 6.34
C PRO A 27 40.58 -19.22 6.66
N ASP A 28 40.20 -18.33 5.75
CA ASP A 28 40.35 -16.88 5.86
C ASP A 28 39.84 -16.33 7.23
N ASP A 29 40.78 -15.99 8.12
CA ASP A 29 40.56 -15.69 9.56
C ASP A 29 39.48 -14.63 9.82
N THR A 30 39.28 -13.71 8.87
CA THR A 30 38.29 -12.63 8.94
C THR A 30 36.84 -13.15 8.89
N ILE A 31 36.63 -14.26 8.19
CA ILE A 31 35.32 -14.83 7.87
C ILE A 31 34.84 -15.74 9.02
N VAL A 32 35.72 -16.58 9.55
CA VAL A 32 35.47 -17.40 10.75
C VAL A 32 35.25 -16.51 11.98
N SER A 33 35.98 -15.40 12.08
CA SER A 33 35.77 -14.39 13.11
C SER A 33 34.36 -13.80 13.07
N SER A 34 33.84 -13.43 11.90
CA SER A 34 32.51 -12.80 11.78
C SER A 34 31.37 -13.76 12.14
N TYR A 35 31.46 -15.04 11.76
CA TYR A 35 30.48 -16.07 12.12
C TYR A 35 30.51 -16.40 13.62
N ASN A 36 31.71 -16.56 14.20
CA ASN A 36 31.86 -16.80 15.64
C ASN A 36 31.44 -15.58 16.48
N THR A 37 31.68 -14.36 15.99
CA THR A 37 31.15 -13.12 16.57
C THR A 37 29.62 -13.10 16.53
N ALA A 38 28.99 -13.43 15.40
CA ALA A 38 27.53 -13.51 15.31
C ALA A 38 26.92 -14.60 16.23
N LYS A 39 27.57 -15.78 16.33
CA LYS A 39 27.18 -16.87 17.24
C LYS A 39 27.32 -16.46 18.71
N ARG A 40 28.38 -15.74 19.06
CA ARG A 40 28.65 -15.20 20.41
C ARG A 40 27.67 -14.09 20.78
N ILE A 41 27.45 -13.12 19.89
CA ILE A 41 26.47 -12.05 20.06
C ILE A 41 25.07 -12.63 20.24
N ARG A 42 24.70 -13.66 19.47
CA ARG A 42 23.41 -14.36 19.63
C ARG A 42 23.22 -14.95 21.04
N MET A 43 24.25 -15.61 21.57
CA MET A 43 24.20 -16.16 22.94
C MET A 43 24.15 -15.05 23.99
N GLU A 44 24.94 -14.00 23.84
CA GLU A 44 24.96 -12.85 24.75
C GLU A 44 23.62 -12.08 24.76
N LEU A 45 22.99 -11.87 23.61
CA LEU A 45 21.67 -11.25 23.50
C LEU A 45 20.55 -12.13 24.08
N GLN A 46 20.61 -13.45 23.89
CA GLN A 46 19.65 -14.38 24.50
C GLN A 46 19.74 -14.39 26.03
N ASP A 47 20.95 -14.25 26.58
CA ASP A 47 21.17 -14.17 28.02
C ASP A 47 20.82 -12.78 28.59
N GLN A 48 21.05 -11.69 27.85
CA GLN A 48 20.53 -10.36 28.19
C GLN A 48 18.99 -10.34 28.23
N HIS A 49 18.32 -11.01 27.29
CA HIS A 49 16.85 -11.13 27.28
C HIS A 49 16.32 -11.93 28.50
N LYS A 50 17.08 -12.91 29.00
CA LYS A 50 16.76 -13.60 30.27
C LYS A 50 16.95 -12.69 31.49
N ALA A 51 17.94 -11.81 31.46
CA ALA A 51 18.19 -10.84 32.53
C ALA A 51 17.14 -9.70 32.53
N GLU A 52 16.68 -9.24 31.37
CA GLU A 52 15.64 -8.21 31.26
C GLU A 52 14.25 -8.69 31.76
N LYS A 53 13.96 -9.99 31.68
CA LYS A 53 12.77 -10.58 32.34
C LYS A 53 12.75 -10.39 33.87
N GLN A 54 13.89 -10.04 34.48
CA GLN A 54 14.00 -9.80 35.92
C GLN A 54 14.01 -8.30 36.29
N ALA A 55 13.93 -7.40 35.31
CA ALA A 55 13.97 -5.96 35.54
C ALA A 55 12.59 -5.37 35.96
N PRO A 56 12.55 -4.30 36.77
CA PRO A 56 11.29 -3.71 37.24
C PRO A 56 10.47 -3.06 36.12
N LYS A 57 9.16 -3.31 36.12
CA LYS A 57 8.15 -2.88 35.13
C LYS A 57 8.25 -1.41 34.68
N ALA A 58 8.57 -0.49 35.59
CA ALA A 58 8.66 0.95 35.30
C ALA A 58 9.81 1.34 34.36
N ALA A 59 10.91 0.56 34.31
CA ALA A 59 12.03 0.81 33.39
C ALA A 59 11.71 0.34 31.96
N ARG A 60 10.76 -0.59 31.82
CA ARG A 60 10.30 -1.19 30.55
C ARG A 60 9.33 -0.27 29.80
N GLU A 61 8.48 0.46 30.54
CA GLU A 61 7.50 1.41 30.00
C GLU A 61 8.13 2.74 29.54
N ALA A 62 9.28 3.13 30.10
CA ALA A 62 9.95 4.39 29.74
C ALA A 62 10.65 4.36 28.36
N ARG A 63 10.92 3.18 27.78
CA ARG A 63 11.59 3.03 26.48
C ARG A 63 10.63 2.95 25.28
N SER A 64 9.32 2.79 25.48
CA SER A 64 8.36 2.61 24.37
C SER A 64 7.78 3.92 23.81
N SER A 65 8.24 5.09 24.27
CA SER A 65 7.59 6.39 24.01
C SER A 65 8.19 7.24 22.88
N SER A 66 9.19 6.76 22.15
CA SER A 66 9.68 7.44 20.94
C SER A 66 9.02 6.83 19.70
N ALA A 67 8.24 7.61 18.96
CA ALA A 67 7.69 7.19 17.67
C ALA A 67 8.82 6.65 16.77
N LYS A 68 8.78 5.34 16.49
CA LYS A 68 9.78 4.67 15.65
C LYS A 68 9.61 5.16 14.20
N PRO A 69 10.70 5.41 13.44
CA PRO A 69 10.58 5.86 12.05
C PRO A 69 9.79 4.82 11.24
N LEU A 70 8.67 5.24 10.64
CA LEU A 70 7.73 4.36 9.93
C LEU A 70 8.36 3.60 8.73
N ASP A 71 9.44 4.15 8.17
CA ASP A 71 10.21 3.52 7.08
C ASP A 71 10.77 2.16 7.50
N HIS A 72 11.27 2.09 8.72
CA HIS A 72 11.90 0.91 9.29
C HIS A 72 10.91 -0.26 9.49
N LEU A 73 9.67 0.01 9.91
CA LEU A 73 8.67 -1.05 10.09
C LEU A 73 8.27 -1.70 8.75
N SER A 74 8.21 -0.92 7.68
CA SER A 74 7.91 -1.45 6.34
C SER A 74 9.07 -2.29 5.82
N ILE A 75 10.32 -1.84 5.99
CA ILE A 75 11.51 -2.62 5.64
C ILE A 75 11.58 -3.91 6.46
N LEU A 76 11.31 -3.86 7.78
CA LEU A 76 11.26 -5.07 8.62
C LEU A 76 10.23 -6.07 8.12
N TRP A 77 9.05 -5.61 7.75
CA TRP A 77 8.04 -6.50 7.17
C TRP A 77 8.57 -7.20 5.92
N HIS A 78 9.28 -6.49 5.02
CA HIS A 78 9.92 -7.11 3.87
C HIS A 78 11.01 -8.12 4.25
N LEU A 79 11.88 -7.76 5.19
CA LEU A 79 12.95 -8.64 5.67
C LEU A 79 12.42 -9.89 6.35
N VAL A 80 11.31 -9.81 7.10
CA VAL A 80 10.62 -10.97 7.68
C VAL A 80 10.17 -11.97 6.59
N HIS A 81 9.90 -11.50 5.36
CA HIS A 81 9.51 -12.36 4.24
C HIS A 81 10.71 -12.90 3.44
N ILE A 82 11.86 -12.21 3.46
CA ILE A 82 13.03 -12.50 2.62
C ILE A 82 14.14 -13.22 3.41
N CYS A 83 14.46 -12.77 4.63
CA CYS A 83 15.56 -13.33 5.43
C CYS A 83 15.42 -14.83 5.72
N PRO A 84 14.22 -15.40 6.01
CA PRO A 84 14.08 -16.83 6.24
C PRO A 84 14.38 -17.69 5.00
N THR A 85 14.29 -17.14 3.79
CA THR A 85 14.52 -17.87 2.53
C THR A 85 15.93 -17.68 1.96
N VAL A 86 16.61 -16.57 2.27
CA VAL A 86 17.91 -16.21 1.67
C VAL A 86 19.11 -16.47 2.59
N LEU A 87 18.92 -16.43 3.91
CA LEU A 87 20.02 -16.49 4.89
C LEU A 87 20.04 -17.78 5.72
N LEU A 88 18.96 -18.54 5.74
CA LEU A 88 18.73 -19.62 6.72
C LEU A 88 18.06 -20.86 6.09
N GLU A 89 18.65 -21.42 5.03
CA GLU A 89 18.12 -22.58 4.29
C GLU A 89 17.76 -23.81 5.19
N ASP A 90 18.30 -23.93 6.41
CA ASP A 90 18.05 -25.05 7.33
C ASP A 90 16.88 -24.85 8.29
N LEU A 91 16.37 -23.62 8.44
CA LEU A 91 15.18 -23.37 9.23
C LEU A 91 13.99 -23.52 8.30
N LYS A 92 13.38 -24.72 8.29
CA LYS A 92 12.00 -24.87 7.80
C LYS A 92 11.20 -23.72 8.41
N PRO A 93 10.59 -22.81 7.61
CA PRO A 93 9.74 -21.78 8.17
C PRO A 93 8.57 -22.50 8.83
N SER A 94 8.63 -22.64 10.16
CA SER A 94 7.56 -23.23 10.96
C SER A 94 6.34 -22.31 11.01
N CYS A 95 6.50 -21.06 10.55
CA CYS A 95 5.48 -20.03 10.55
C CYS A 95 5.27 -19.41 9.16
N THR A 96 4.00 -19.10 8.88
CA THR A 96 3.58 -18.33 7.73
C THR A 96 3.76 -16.85 8.04
N ALA A 97 4.55 -16.14 7.21
CA ALA A 97 4.80 -14.73 7.43
C ALA A 97 3.47 -13.93 7.36
N PRO A 98 3.24 -13.00 8.31
CA PRO A 98 1.96 -12.30 8.41
C PRO A 98 1.78 -11.30 7.28
N THR A 99 0.51 -11.07 6.86
CA THR A 99 0.19 -9.94 5.98
C THR A 99 0.67 -8.62 6.59
N TRP A 100 0.91 -7.61 5.75
CA TRP A 100 1.38 -6.30 6.24
C TRP A 100 0.46 -5.72 7.32
N SER A 101 -0.86 -5.77 7.13
CA SER A 101 -1.81 -5.27 8.12
C SER A 101 -1.77 -6.06 9.43
N SER A 102 -1.65 -7.39 9.37
CA SER A 102 -1.52 -8.25 10.54
C SER A 102 -0.22 -8.00 11.30
N PHE A 103 0.89 -7.80 10.59
CA PHE A 103 2.19 -7.44 11.18
C PHE A 103 2.11 -6.14 11.97
N GLN A 104 1.50 -5.09 11.39
CA GLN A 104 1.35 -3.80 12.06
C GLN A 104 0.39 -3.88 13.26
N ALA A 105 -0.75 -4.55 13.10
CA ALA A 105 -1.72 -4.73 14.17
C ALA A 105 -1.15 -5.48 15.38
N PHE A 106 -0.22 -6.40 15.15
CA PHE A 106 0.46 -7.14 16.22
C PHE A 106 1.43 -6.26 17.02
N LEU A 107 2.08 -5.29 16.37
CA LEU A 107 3.05 -4.39 16.98
C LEU A 107 2.43 -3.17 17.68
N ILE A 108 1.12 -2.96 17.52
CA ILE A 108 0.39 -1.87 18.18
C ILE A 108 -0.28 -2.41 19.45
N PRO A 109 0.17 -2.00 20.65
CA PRO A 109 -0.27 -2.62 21.90
C PRO A 109 -1.70 -2.21 22.31
N ASP A 110 -2.11 -0.99 22.00
CA ASP A 110 -3.34 -0.40 22.54
C ASP A 110 -4.52 -0.55 21.59
N ALA A 111 -5.63 -1.06 22.12
CA ALA A 111 -6.89 -1.09 21.40
C ALA A 111 -7.56 0.29 21.46
N THR A 112 -8.08 0.73 20.32
CA THR A 112 -8.90 1.94 20.21
C THR A 112 -10.38 1.58 20.39
N PRO A 113 -11.16 2.42 21.12
CA PRO A 113 -12.59 2.21 21.28
C PRO A 113 -13.34 2.47 19.97
N ALA A 114 -14.50 1.83 19.83
CA ALA A 114 -15.39 2.08 18.69
C ALA A 114 -15.91 3.52 18.68
N THR A 115 -15.94 4.12 17.50
CA THR A 115 -16.48 5.46 17.23
C THR A 115 -18.00 5.41 17.15
N VAL A 116 -18.65 6.37 17.79
CA VAL A 116 -20.11 6.53 17.70
C VAL A 116 -20.47 7.19 16.36
N ILE A 117 -21.17 6.46 15.50
CA ILE A 117 -21.60 6.93 14.18
C ILE A 117 -23.10 7.27 14.22
N SER A 118 -23.46 8.43 13.68
CA SER A 118 -24.86 8.85 13.49
C SER A 118 -25.04 9.48 12.11
N TYR A 119 -26.26 9.41 11.57
CA TYR A 119 -26.57 9.90 10.22
C TYR A 119 -27.30 11.23 10.27
N GLY A 120 -26.85 12.16 9.43
CA GLY A 120 -27.49 13.45 9.21
C GLY A 120 -28.74 13.37 8.31
N PRO A 121 -29.43 14.50 8.10
CA PRO A 121 -30.56 14.59 7.19
C PRO A 121 -30.12 14.38 5.74
N PHE A 122 -31.06 13.95 4.90
CA PHE A 122 -30.85 13.84 3.47
C PHE A 122 -31.14 15.15 2.75
N PHE A 123 -30.23 15.57 1.88
CA PHE A 123 -30.43 16.72 1.01
C PHE A 123 -30.69 16.22 -0.43
N PRO A 124 -31.90 16.41 -0.99
CA PRO A 124 -32.32 15.78 -2.25
C PRO A 124 -31.77 16.45 -3.53
N LYS A 125 -30.73 17.26 -3.41
CA LYS A 125 -30.10 18.00 -4.50
C LYS A 125 -28.66 17.53 -4.69
N SER A 126 -28.01 17.95 -5.78
CA SER A 126 -26.62 17.59 -6.06
C SER A 126 -25.73 17.95 -4.86
N PRO A 127 -24.82 17.05 -4.42
CA PRO A 127 -23.91 17.32 -3.30
C PRO A 127 -22.88 18.42 -3.61
N THR A 128 -22.77 18.84 -4.88
CA THR A 128 -21.91 19.95 -5.34
C THR A 128 -22.66 21.27 -5.53
N ASP A 129 -23.98 21.31 -5.32
CA ASP A 129 -24.74 22.55 -5.32
C ASP A 129 -24.29 23.40 -4.11
N PRO A 130 -23.77 24.62 -4.31
CA PRO A 130 -23.28 25.47 -3.23
C PRO A 130 -24.30 25.70 -2.10
N ASP A 131 -25.59 25.78 -2.44
CA ASP A 131 -26.65 25.97 -1.43
C ASP A 131 -26.79 24.73 -0.54
N VAL A 132 -26.65 23.53 -1.11
CA VAL A 132 -26.68 22.25 -0.38
C VAL A 132 -25.45 22.12 0.51
N VAL A 133 -24.28 22.50 -0.02
CA VAL A 133 -23.03 22.50 0.75
C VAL A 133 -23.15 23.45 1.94
N GLU A 134 -23.59 24.69 1.73
CA GLU A 134 -23.76 25.66 2.81
C GLU A 134 -24.77 25.17 3.86
N GLN A 135 -25.91 24.61 3.42
CA GLN A 135 -26.92 24.05 4.32
C GLN A 135 -26.38 22.88 5.14
N SER A 136 -25.59 22.00 4.53
CA SER A 136 -24.96 20.85 5.20
C SER A 136 -23.93 21.30 6.23
N VAL A 137 -23.09 22.27 5.88
CA VAL A 137 -22.10 22.86 6.80
C VAL A 137 -22.80 23.50 7.99
N GLN A 138 -23.85 24.29 7.74
CA GLN A 138 -24.62 24.95 8.80
C GLN A 138 -25.26 23.92 9.74
N TYR A 139 -25.84 22.85 9.19
CA TYR A 139 -26.39 21.75 9.98
C TYR A 139 -25.33 21.11 10.89
N CYS A 140 -24.15 20.77 10.35
CA CYS A 140 -23.05 20.19 11.14
C CYS A 140 -22.62 21.13 12.27
N MET A 141 -22.49 22.43 12.00
CA MET A 141 -22.13 23.42 13.02
C MET A 141 -23.18 23.56 14.12
N ASP A 142 -24.46 23.52 13.78
CA ASP A 142 -25.55 23.57 14.75
C ASP A 142 -25.62 22.30 15.60
N VAL A 143 -25.30 21.13 15.03
CA VAL A 143 -25.17 19.87 15.77
C VAL A 143 -24.01 19.95 16.77
N SER A 144 -22.81 20.34 16.35
CA SER A 144 -21.66 20.53 17.26
C SER A 144 -22.00 21.47 18.41
N ARG A 145 -22.65 22.62 18.11
CA ARG A 145 -23.06 23.59 19.14
C ARG A 145 -24.03 22.98 20.15
N LYS A 146 -25.02 22.21 19.69
CA LYS A 146 -25.99 21.52 20.57
C LYS A 146 -25.33 20.45 21.44
N GLN A 147 -24.25 19.83 20.97
CA GLN A 147 -23.45 18.87 21.72
C GLN A 147 -22.42 19.55 22.64
N GLY A 148 -22.42 20.88 22.73
CA GLY A 148 -21.46 21.63 23.55
C GLY A 148 -20.03 21.63 22.99
N GLN A 149 -19.84 21.26 21.72
CA GLN A 149 -18.55 21.29 21.06
C GLN A 149 -18.25 22.71 20.55
N GLU A 150 -17.04 23.20 20.84
CA GLU A 150 -16.60 24.53 20.42
C GLU A 150 -16.32 24.60 18.91
N PHE A 151 -15.69 23.56 18.36
CA PHE A 151 -15.31 23.47 16.96
C PHE A 151 -16.10 22.38 16.23
N THR A 152 -16.30 22.59 14.93
CA THR A 152 -16.87 21.60 14.02
C THR A 152 -15.80 21.18 13.03
N ILE A 153 -15.53 19.88 12.93
CA ILE A 153 -14.61 19.32 11.95
C ILE A 153 -15.43 18.70 10.83
N ILE A 154 -15.18 19.10 9.59
CA ILE A 154 -15.83 18.51 8.41
C ILE A 154 -14.75 17.97 7.50
N THR A 155 -14.88 16.70 7.12
CA THR A 155 -14.07 16.09 6.07
C THR A 155 -14.85 16.10 4.75
N CYS A 156 -14.20 16.54 3.68
CA CYS A 156 -14.82 16.64 2.36
C CYS A 156 -13.98 15.93 1.31
N ASP A 157 -14.65 15.43 0.26
CA ASP A 157 -13.97 15.19 -1.00
C ASP A 157 -13.45 16.52 -1.58
N GLN A 158 -12.64 16.43 -2.64
CA GLN A 158 -11.98 17.60 -3.18
C GLN A 158 -12.96 18.67 -3.71
N ALA A 159 -14.06 18.26 -4.36
CA ALA A 159 -15.00 19.21 -4.96
C ALA A 159 -15.77 19.98 -3.89
N ILE A 160 -16.19 19.31 -2.83
CA ILE A 160 -16.89 19.94 -1.72
C ILE A 160 -15.90 20.79 -0.90
N TYR A 161 -14.66 20.32 -0.72
CA TYR A 161 -13.63 21.08 0.00
C TYR A 161 -13.41 22.48 -0.60
N GLU A 162 -13.32 22.59 -1.93
CA GLU A 162 -13.16 23.88 -2.62
C GLU A 162 -14.33 24.83 -2.35
N VAL A 163 -15.57 24.31 -2.40
CA VAL A 163 -16.78 25.10 -2.13
C VAL A 163 -16.80 25.60 -0.69
N VAL A 164 -16.52 24.72 0.28
CA VAL A 164 -16.50 25.09 1.70
C VAL A 164 -15.37 26.07 2.01
N LEU A 165 -14.19 25.89 1.42
CA LEU A 165 -13.08 26.84 1.56
C LEU A 165 -13.48 28.23 1.01
N GLY A 166 -14.18 28.28 -0.12
CA GLY A 166 -14.76 29.51 -0.66
C GLY A 166 -15.76 30.18 0.30
N LEU A 167 -16.61 29.39 0.97
CA LEU A 167 -17.53 29.90 2.00
C LEU A 167 -16.78 30.48 3.20
N GLN A 168 -15.72 29.81 3.68
CA GLN A 168 -14.87 30.31 4.77
C GLN A 168 -14.19 31.63 4.39
N LYS A 169 -13.61 31.72 3.19
CA LYS A 169 -12.99 32.96 2.68
C LYS A 169 -14.02 34.11 2.57
N LYS A 170 -15.24 33.82 2.13
CA LYS A 170 -16.31 34.82 1.98
C LYS A 170 -16.82 35.35 3.32
N ASN A 171 -16.96 34.50 4.34
CA ASN A 171 -17.48 34.87 5.65
C ASN A 171 -16.63 34.29 6.81
N PRO A 172 -15.40 34.80 7.04
CA PRO A 172 -14.47 34.21 8.02
C PRO A 172 -15.04 34.16 9.45
N GLN A 173 -15.81 35.18 9.85
CA GLN A 173 -16.41 35.23 11.19
C GLN A 173 -17.48 34.14 11.41
N LYS A 174 -18.31 33.86 10.39
CA LYS A 174 -19.37 32.83 10.46
C LYS A 174 -18.75 31.44 10.63
N TYR A 175 -17.63 31.19 9.95
CA TYR A 175 -16.98 29.88 9.90
C TYR A 175 -15.68 29.82 10.73
N ALA A 176 -15.48 30.73 11.69
CA ALA A 176 -14.26 30.79 12.49
C ALA A 176 -14.01 29.54 13.35
N LYS A 177 -15.07 28.78 13.64
CA LYS A 177 -15.04 27.53 14.42
C LYS A 177 -15.15 26.27 13.54
N LEU A 178 -15.09 26.42 12.22
CA LEU A 178 -15.09 25.32 11.27
C LEU A 178 -13.65 24.93 10.91
N ILE A 179 -13.31 23.66 11.11
CA ILE A 179 -12.04 23.07 10.71
C ILE A 179 -12.31 22.13 9.54
N LEU A 180 -11.70 22.43 8.39
CA LEU A 180 -11.94 21.69 7.15
C LEU A 180 -10.81 20.68 6.91
N ARG A 181 -11.16 19.42 6.69
CA ARG A 181 -10.23 18.33 6.35
C ARG A 181 -10.49 17.79 4.95
N MET A 182 -9.42 17.37 4.29
CA MET A 182 -9.50 16.60 3.05
C MET A 182 -9.73 15.12 3.36
N GLY A 183 -10.56 14.45 2.57
CA GLY A 183 -10.80 13.02 2.64
C GLY A 183 -9.54 12.21 2.32
N GLY A 184 -8.98 11.55 3.34
CA GLY A 184 -7.73 10.81 3.18
C GLY A 184 -7.88 9.56 2.30
N PHE A 185 -9.05 8.93 2.27
CA PHE A 185 -9.30 7.84 1.32
C PHE A 185 -9.21 8.32 -0.13
N HIS A 186 -9.79 9.48 -0.44
CA HIS A 186 -9.66 10.08 -1.77
C HIS A 186 -8.21 10.49 -2.07
N ILE A 187 -7.44 10.97 -1.09
CA ILE A 187 -6.00 11.24 -1.26
C ILE A 187 -5.27 9.95 -1.67
N ALA A 188 -5.46 8.86 -0.93
CA ALA A 188 -4.86 7.56 -1.23
C ALA A 188 -5.26 7.04 -2.62
N GLN A 189 -6.53 7.15 -3.00
CA GLN A 189 -7.00 6.76 -4.34
C GLN A 189 -6.37 7.59 -5.46
N ASN A 190 -6.20 8.90 -5.26
CA ASN A 190 -5.54 9.75 -6.25
C ASN A 190 -4.04 9.46 -6.33
N PHE A 191 -3.41 9.13 -5.21
CA PHE A 191 -2.01 8.74 -5.20
C PHE A 191 -1.77 7.39 -5.89
N LEU A 192 -2.66 6.41 -5.69
CA LEU A 192 -2.67 5.16 -6.47
C LEU A 192 -2.86 5.41 -7.98
N LYS A 193 -3.72 6.36 -8.37
CA LYS A 193 -3.86 6.79 -9.77
C LYS A 193 -2.56 7.41 -10.31
N ALA A 194 -1.86 8.18 -9.50
CA ALA A 194 -0.56 8.74 -9.88
C ALA A 194 0.48 7.62 -10.08
N ILE A 195 0.56 6.64 -9.16
CA ILE A 195 1.41 5.44 -9.34
C ILE A 195 1.09 4.75 -10.67
N GLY A 196 -0.19 4.51 -10.94
CA GLY A 196 -0.64 3.92 -12.21
C GLY A 196 -0.26 4.77 -13.43
N HIS A 197 -0.37 6.10 -13.35
CA HIS A 197 0.02 7.00 -14.43
C HIS A 197 1.52 6.91 -14.78
N PHE A 198 2.39 6.85 -13.77
CA PHE A 198 3.84 6.72 -13.97
C PHE A 198 4.24 5.34 -14.49
N MET A 199 3.60 4.29 -13.98
CA MET A 199 3.97 2.90 -14.28
C MET A 199 3.24 2.31 -15.48
N GLN A 200 2.23 3.00 -16.01
CA GLN A 200 1.48 2.52 -17.17
C GLN A 200 2.45 2.15 -18.30
N THR A 201 2.31 0.93 -18.83
CA THR A 201 3.15 0.39 -19.91
C THR A 201 4.65 0.28 -19.60
N SER A 202 5.06 0.29 -18.33
CA SER A 202 6.44 -0.03 -17.93
C SER A 202 6.75 -1.54 -17.97
N GLY A 203 5.72 -2.37 -18.09
CA GLY A 203 5.77 -3.82 -17.94
C GLY A 203 5.10 -4.30 -16.65
N ILE A 204 4.69 -3.40 -15.75
CA ILE A 204 4.00 -3.75 -14.50
C ILE A 204 2.69 -4.52 -14.74
N GLU A 205 1.98 -4.24 -15.85
CA GLU A 205 0.77 -4.99 -16.21
C GLU A 205 1.11 -6.42 -16.61
N ASP A 206 2.20 -6.61 -17.34
CA ASP A 206 2.64 -7.90 -17.85
C ASP A 206 3.16 -8.77 -16.71
N ILE A 207 3.98 -8.24 -15.80
CA ILE A 207 4.48 -9.03 -14.66
C ILE A 207 3.32 -9.57 -13.81
N MET A 208 2.26 -8.79 -13.62
CA MET A 208 1.08 -9.23 -12.85
C MET A 208 0.29 -10.33 -13.57
N VAL A 209 0.30 -10.33 -14.90
CA VAL A 209 -0.45 -11.30 -15.72
C VAL A 209 0.35 -12.59 -15.87
N GLU A 210 1.62 -12.50 -16.21
CA GLU A 210 2.50 -13.68 -16.40
C GLU A 210 2.75 -14.42 -15.08
N ALA A 211 2.79 -13.70 -13.94
CA ALA A 211 2.91 -14.30 -12.61
C ALA A 211 1.58 -14.82 -12.04
N ASP A 212 0.49 -14.82 -12.81
CA ASP A 212 -0.85 -15.25 -12.39
C ASP A 212 -1.36 -14.53 -11.12
N VAL A 213 -0.97 -13.25 -10.94
CA VAL A 213 -1.47 -12.42 -9.84
C VAL A 213 -2.88 -11.93 -10.17
N CYS A 214 -3.11 -11.55 -11.43
CA CYS A 214 -4.43 -11.19 -11.92
C CYS A 214 -4.55 -11.30 -13.44
N LEU A 215 -5.77 -11.43 -13.94
CA LEU A 215 -6.05 -11.41 -15.38
C LEU A 215 -5.77 -10.01 -15.97
N ARG A 216 -5.46 -9.97 -17.28
CA ARG A 216 -5.15 -8.74 -18.05
C ARG A 216 -6.16 -7.61 -17.82
N GLY A 217 -7.45 -7.93 -17.81
CA GLY A 217 -8.51 -6.95 -17.57
C GLY A 217 -8.44 -6.31 -16.18
N THR A 218 -8.01 -7.07 -15.17
CA THR A 218 -7.81 -6.60 -13.80
C THR A 218 -6.52 -5.79 -13.67
N ALA A 219 -5.41 -6.21 -14.30
CA ALA A 219 -4.18 -5.44 -14.38
C ALA A 219 -4.43 -4.02 -14.94
N ASN A 220 -5.20 -3.92 -16.02
CA ASN A 220 -5.59 -2.63 -16.61
C ASN A 220 -6.48 -1.79 -15.66
N LYS A 221 -7.33 -2.42 -14.85
CA LYS A 221 -8.15 -1.72 -13.83
C LYS A 221 -7.31 -1.22 -12.66
N ILE A 222 -6.30 -1.97 -12.27
CA ILE A 222 -5.34 -1.60 -11.22
C ILE A 222 -4.59 -0.34 -11.67
N ILE A 223 -3.95 -0.39 -12.85
CA ILE A 223 -3.18 0.76 -13.37
C ILE A 223 -4.07 1.97 -13.68
N SER A 224 -5.34 1.76 -14.06
CA SER A 224 -6.27 2.87 -14.29
C SER A 224 -6.92 3.46 -13.03
N GLY A 225 -6.63 2.95 -11.83
CA GLY A 225 -7.04 3.65 -10.61
C GLY A 225 -8.44 3.35 -10.07
N LYS A 226 -9.07 2.21 -10.41
CA LYS A 226 -10.53 2.03 -10.24
C LYS A 226 -10.97 1.35 -8.94
N ASP A 227 -10.23 0.36 -8.44
CA ASP A 227 -10.61 -0.44 -7.28
C ASP A 227 -9.54 -0.34 -6.19
N TYR A 228 -9.85 0.34 -5.08
CA TYR A 228 -8.87 0.64 -4.04
C TYR A 228 -8.22 -0.60 -3.44
N TYR A 229 -9.01 -1.60 -3.05
CA TYR A 229 -8.50 -2.78 -2.36
C TYR A 229 -7.67 -3.66 -3.30
N THR A 230 -8.15 -3.84 -4.53
CA THR A 230 -7.44 -4.59 -5.56
C THR A 230 -6.12 -3.91 -5.93
N MET A 231 -6.12 -2.58 -6.09
CA MET A 231 -4.90 -1.81 -6.34
C MET A 231 -3.90 -1.90 -5.20
N LEU A 232 -4.35 -1.66 -3.97
CA LEU A 232 -3.47 -1.68 -2.81
C LEU A 232 -2.81 -3.04 -2.64
N ARG A 233 -3.57 -4.13 -2.80
CA ARG A 233 -3.04 -5.49 -2.74
C ARG A 233 -2.02 -5.75 -3.85
N ALA A 234 -2.37 -5.46 -5.10
CA ALA A 234 -1.48 -5.70 -6.24
C ALA A 234 -0.17 -4.91 -6.11
N HIS A 235 -0.24 -3.62 -5.78
CA HIS A 235 0.96 -2.80 -5.57
C HIS A 235 1.80 -3.28 -4.38
N THR A 236 1.17 -3.79 -3.30
CA THR A 236 1.90 -4.35 -2.16
C THR A 236 2.68 -5.61 -2.55
N ILE A 237 2.09 -6.50 -3.34
CA ILE A 237 2.73 -7.72 -3.85
C ILE A 237 3.88 -7.36 -4.80
N VAL A 238 3.63 -6.50 -5.79
CA VAL A 238 4.66 -6.05 -6.74
C VAL A 238 5.80 -5.35 -5.99
N HIS A 239 5.49 -4.49 -5.01
CA HIS A 239 6.51 -3.83 -4.19
C HIS A 239 7.39 -4.82 -3.43
N ALA A 240 6.80 -5.85 -2.84
CA ALA A 240 7.56 -6.89 -2.15
C ALA A 240 8.47 -7.69 -3.09
N ALA A 241 8.02 -7.99 -4.32
CA ALA A 241 8.85 -8.63 -5.33
C ALA A 241 9.99 -7.73 -5.80
N MET A 242 9.72 -6.44 -6.05
CA MET A 242 10.75 -5.47 -6.41
C MET A 242 11.78 -5.28 -5.30
N PHE A 243 11.34 -5.22 -4.04
CA PHE A 243 12.24 -5.18 -2.90
C PHE A 243 13.12 -6.44 -2.82
N ALA A 244 12.58 -7.64 -3.09
CA ALA A 244 13.37 -8.87 -3.11
C ALA A 244 14.45 -8.87 -4.22
N LEU A 245 14.09 -8.41 -5.43
CA LEU A 245 15.03 -8.28 -6.54
C LEU A 245 16.10 -7.21 -6.25
N HIS A 246 15.72 -6.06 -5.71
CA HIS A 246 16.63 -5.01 -5.27
C HIS A 246 17.60 -5.53 -4.21
N TRP A 247 17.08 -6.23 -3.20
CA TRP A 247 17.85 -6.85 -2.13
C TRP A 247 18.92 -7.82 -2.66
N GLU A 248 18.58 -8.62 -3.68
CA GLU A 248 19.52 -9.54 -4.30
C GLU A 248 20.71 -8.82 -4.95
N VAL A 249 20.46 -7.70 -5.65
CA VAL A 249 21.52 -6.92 -6.29
C VAL A 249 22.31 -6.12 -5.26
N PHE A 250 21.62 -5.51 -4.29
CA PHE A 250 22.22 -4.78 -3.17
C PHE A 250 23.21 -5.65 -2.38
N THR A 251 22.83 -6.88 -2.04
CA THR A 251 23.71 -7.82 -1.32
C THR A 251 24.92 -8.25 -2.14
N LYS A 252 24.80 -8.37 -3.47
CA LYS A 252 25.95 -8.60 -4.37
C LYS A 252 26.90 -7.40 -4.38
N TRP A 253 26.35 -6.19 -4.41
CA TRP A 253 27.13 -4.95 -4.35
C TRP A 253 27.90 -4.81 -3.02
N LEU A 254 27.27 -5.08 -1.88
CA LEU A 254 27.92 -5.07 -0.56
C LEU A 254 29.15 -5.97 -0.50
N ILE A 255 29.06 -7.16 -1.08
CA ILE A 255 30.18 -8.12 -1.15
C ILE A 255 31.29 -7.61 -2.07
N THR A 256 30.92 -7.02 -3.21
CA THR A 256 31.87 -6.54 -4.21
C THR A 256 32.65 -5.33 -3.71
N GLU A 257 32.00 -4.46 -2.95
CA GLU A 257 32.59 -3.25 -2.35
C GLU A 257 33.19 -3.49 -0.94
N GLU A 258 33.30 -4.76 -0.51
CA GLU A 258 33.89 -5.17 0.78
C GLU A 258 33.33 -4.39 1.98
N LYS A 259 32.02 -4.12 1.97
CA LYS A 259 31.34 -3.40 3.07
C LYS A 259 31.28 -4.28 4.32
N ASP A 260 31.32 -3.64 5.48
CA ASP A 260 31.14 -4.33 6.77
C ASP A 260 29.73 -4.93 6.87
N LEU A 261 29.67 -6.26 7.00
CA LEU A 261 28.42 -7.03 7.03
C LEU A 261 27.92 -7.30 8.45
N GLU A 262 28.64 -6.86 9.50
CA GLU A 262 28.25 -7.14 10.90
C GLU A 262 26.83 -6.65 11.20
N CYS A 263 26.48 -5.45 10.75
CA CYS A 263 25.14 -4.88 10.93
C CYS A 263 24.03 -5.73 10.27
N ILE A 264 24.32 -6.37 9.13
CA ILE A 264 23.37 -7.22 8.39
C ILE A 264 23.20 -8.56 9.10
N SER A 265 24.28 -9.14 9.62
CA SER A 265 24.22 -10.36 10.42
C SER A 265 23.43 -10.15 11.71
N VAL A 266 23.65 -9.04 12.42
CA VAL A 266 22.88 -8.69 13.63
C VAL A 266 21.40 -8.44 13.28
N LEU A 267 21.13 -7.71 12.20
CA LEU A 267 19.76 -7.48 11.73
C LEU A 267 19.05 -8.79 11.38
N ALA A 268 19.71 -9.73 10.71
CA ALA A 268 19.14 -11.03 10.36
C ALA A 268 18.73 -11.83 11.62
N ILE A 269 19.57 -11.79 12.67
CA ILE A 269 19.26 -12.42 13.96
C ILE A 269 18.01 -11.77 14.59
N ASN A 270 17.95 -10.44 14.64
CA ASN A 270 16.82 -9.73 15.24
C ASN A 270 15.52 -9.93 14.44
N VAL A 271 15.59 -10.01 13.11
CA VAL A 271 14.46 -10.35 12.25
C VAL A 271 13.97 -11.78 12.51
N GLN A 272 14.88 -12.74 12.75
CA GLN A 272 14.49 -14.10 13.11
C GLN A 272 13.82 -14.15 14.49
N LEU A 273 14.39 -13.46 15.49
CA LEU A 273 13.77 -13.36 16.82
C LEU A 273 12.37 -12.73 16.76
N LEU A 274 12.19 -11.72 15.89
CA LEU A 274 10.89 -11.11 15.63
C LEU A 274 9.92 -12.13 15.01
N LEU A 275 10.35 -12.90 14.01
CA LEU A 275 9.53 -13.93 13.39
C LEU A 275 9.12 -15.03 14.39
N ASP A 276 10.06 -15.49 15.23
CA ASP A 276 9.78 -16.46 16.28
C ASP A 276 8.74 -15.91 17.27
N ALA A 277 8.90 -14.66 17.71
CA ALA A 277 7.96 -14.00 18.61
C ALA A 277 6.55 -13.80 17.99
N LEU A 278 6.48 -13.46 16.70
CA LEU A 278 5.23 -13.38 15.96
C LEU A 278 4.53 -14.74 15.89
N SER A 279 5.31 -15.81 15.68
CA SER A 279 4.84 -17.20 15.62
C SER A 279 4.26 -17.65 16.97
N GLU A 280 4.97 -17.32 18.04
CA GLU A 280 4.57 -17.58 19.43
C GLU A 280 3.40 -16.69 19.89
N LYS A 281 3.04 -15.67 19.10
CA LYS A 281 2.08 -14.62 19.46
C LYS A 281 2.49 -13.88 20.75
N ASP A 282 3.79 -13.74 20.99
CA ASP A 282 4.35 -13.01 22.12
C ASP A 282 4.60 -11.54 21.74
N VAL A 283 3.65 -10.67 22.11
CA VAL A 283 3.66 -9.24 21.78
C VAL A 283 4.86 -8.53 22.42
N GLU A 284 5.25 -8.91 23.63
CA GLU A 284 6.34 -8.26 24.36
C GLU A 284 7.69 -8.57 23.71
N LYS A 285 7.95 -9.85 23.40
CA LYS A 285 9.18 -10.26 22.69
C LYS A 285 9.24 -9.65 21.30
N ALA A 286 8.13 -9.64 20.56
CA ALA A 286 8.09 -9.07 19.22
C ALA A 286 8.36 -7.56 19.26
N SER A 287 7.79 -6.84 20.24
CA SER A 287 8.03 -5.40 20.41
C SER A 287 9.50 -5.10 20.71
N SER A 288 10.15 -5.95 21.53
CA SER A 288 11.57 -5.85 21.87
C SER A 288 12.46 -6.13 20.65
N ALA A 289 12.31 -7.30 20.02
CA ALA A 289 13.06 -7.68 18.82
C ALA A 289 12.86 -6.68 17.66
N CYS A 290 11.65 -6.13 17.51
CA CYS A 290 11.37 -5.06 16.56
C CYS A 290 12.14 -3.77 16.88
N ALA A 291 12.27 -3.39 18.16
CA ALA A 291 13.08 -2.24 18.56
C ALA A 291 14.57 -2.45 18.22
N ASP A 292 15.12 -3.60 18.59
CA ASP A 292 16.52 -3.94 18.33
C ASP A 292 16.83 -4.01 16.83
N ALA A 293 15.92 -4.58 16.04
CA ALA A 293 16.03 -4.60 14.58
C ALA A 293 15.94 -3.19 13.99
N THR A 294 15.09 -2.31 14.54
CA THR A 294 14.92 -0.94 14.06
C THR A 294 16.20 -0.11 14.17
N ASP A 295 17.01 -0.33 15.20
CA ASP A 295 18.28 0.41 15.33
C ASP A 295 19.30 0.02 14.26
N GLN A 296 19.38 -1.26 13.90
CA GLN A 296 20.27 -1.74 12.82
C GLN A 296 19.82 -1.27 11.44
N LEU A 297 18.52 -1.01 11.25
CA LEU A 297 18.00 -0.53 9.97
C LEU A 297 18.47 0.87 9.61
N LYS A 298 18.91 1.69 10.56
CA LYS A 298 19.44 3.03 10.25
C LYS A 298 20.68 2.90 9.36
N GLU A 299 21.59 2.00 9.73
CA GLU A 299 22.80 1.75 8.96
C GLU A 299 22.49 1.02 7.65
N LEU A 300 21.58 0.03 7.67
CA LEU A 300 21.12 -0.61 6.44
C LEU A 300 20.52 0.39 5.46
N SER A 301 19.67 1.32 5.94
CA SER A 301 19.04 2.34 5.11
C SER A 301 20.07 3.28 4.50
N ARG A 302 21.14 3.60 5.26
CA ARG A 302 22.29 4.37 4.75
C ARG A 302 22.98 3.63 3.61
N LEU A 303 23.28 2.35 3.78
CA LEU A 303 23.92 1.51 2.75
C LEU A 303 23.02 1.33 1.51
N MET A 304 21.72 1.11 1.69
CA MET A 304 20.78 1.02 0.57
C MET A 304 20.71 2.34 -0.21
N THR A 305 20.75 3.48 0.48
CA THR A 305 20.81 4.80 -0.17
C THR A 305 22.10 4.96 -0.97
N GLU A 306 23.24 4.56 -0.42
CA GLU A 306 24.53 4.58 -1.11
C GLU A 306 24.50 3.71 -2.37
N PHE A 307 23.89 2.52 -2.29
CA PHE A 307 23.70 1.65 -3.45
C PHE A 307 22.76 2.26 -4.51
N ASP A 308 21.65 2.87 -4.08
CA ASP A 308 20.69 3.52 -4.98
C ASP A 308 21.33 4.71 -5.74
N GLU A 309 22.30 5.40 -5.13
CA GLU A 309 23.06 6.47 -5.77
C GLU A 309 24.01 5.94 -6.86
N VAL A 310 24.57 4.74 -6.69
CA VAL A 310 25.42 4.07 -7.69
C VAL A 310 24.57 3.54 -8.88
N CYS A 311 23.29 3.25 -8.64
CA CYS A 311 22.35 2.83 -9.68
C CYS A 311 22.02 3.96 -10.67
N THR A 312 22.74 4.01 -11.79
CA THR A 312 22.59 5.10 -12.78
C THR A 312 21.51 4.87 -13.83
N SER A 313 21.12 3.61 -14.06
CA SER A 313 20.16 3.23 -15.12
C SER A 313 18.80 3.93 -14.95
N PRO A 314 18.25 4.55 -16.02
CA PRO A 314 16.92 5.13 -16.01
C PRO A 314 15.81 4.16 -15.57
N THR A 315 15.95 2.89 -15.94
CA THR A 315 14.99 1.84 -15.59
C THR A 315 15.02 1.59 -14.09
N THR A 316 16.21 1.43 -13.49
CA THR A 316 16.36 1.28 -12.04
C THR A 316 15.74 2.47 -11.29
N LYS A 317 16.03 3.70 -11.74
CA LYS A 317 15.50 4.92 -11.11
C LYS A 317 13.98 5.01 -11.16
N LEU A 318 13.34 4.57 -12.24
CA LEU A 318 11.88 4.50 -12.31
C LEU A 318 11.31 3.51 -11.29
N TRP A 319 11.89 2.31 -11.17
CA TRP A 319 11.41 1.28 -10.26
C TRP A 319 11.71 1.61 -8.78
N LEU A 320 12.82 2.29 -8.49
CA LEU A 320 13.08 2.87 -7.17
C LEU A 320 12.05 3.96 -6.82
N MET A 321 11.72 4.84 -7.76
CA MET A 321 10.65 5.84 -7.58
C MET A 321 9.30 5.16 -7.30
N TYR A 322 8.97 4.11 -8.06
CA TYR A 322 7.77 3.31 -7.80
C TYR A 322 7.75 2.74 -6.38
N MET A 323 8.88 2.19 -5.93
CA MET A 323 8.99 1.64 -4.58
C MET A 323 8.78 2.71 -3.51
N ASP A 324 9.42 3.87 -3.66
CA ASP A 324 9.22 5.01 -2.76
C ASP A 324 7.75 5.44 -2.70
N MET A 325 7.08 5.57 -3.85
CA MET A 325 5.65 5.90 -3.89
C MET A 325 4.80 4.86 -3.14
N VAL A 326 5.01 3.55 -3.35
CA VAL A 326 4.24 2.53 -2.61
C VAL A 326 4.54 2.59 -1.11
N MET A 327 5.77 2.87 -0.70
CA MET A 327 6.11 3.05 0.71
C MET A 327 5.42 4.27 1.33
N ILE A 328 5.41 5.43 0.66
CA ILE A 328 4.66 6.62 1.09
C ILE A 328 3.18 6.27 1.30
N LEU A 329 2.58 5.55 0.36
CA LEU A 329 1.18 5.11 0.47
C LEU A 329 0.95 4.23 1.70
N LYS A 330 1.82 3.23 1.93
CA LYS A 330 1.70 2.32 3.07
C LYS A 330 1.87 3.05 4.40
N ARG A 331 2.79 4.01 4.49
CA ARG A 331 2.96 4.85 5.70
C ARG A 331 1.77 5.75 5.95
N PHE A 332 1.16 6.29 4.90
CA PHE A 332 -0.07 7.07 5.02
C PHE A 332 -1.24 6.21 5.52
N ILE A 333 -1.41 4.99 4.99
CA ILE A 333 -2.40 4.02 5.50
C ILE A 333 -2.11 3.68 6.96
N HIS A 334 -0.84 3.40 7.30
CA HIS A 334 -0.44 3.09 8.66
C HIS A 334 -0.78 4.22 9.62
N ALA A 335 -0.45 5.46 9.25
CA ALA A 335 -0.70 6.63 10.08
C ALA A 335 -2.20 6.78 10.40
N GLU A 336 -3.09 6.55 9.42
CA GLU A 336 -4.53 6.56 9.68
C GLU A 336 -4.97 5.36 10.54
N HIS A 337 -4.50 4.15 10.24
CA HIS A 337 -4.91 2.96 10.99
C HIS A 337 -4.44 2.98 12.46
N ALA A 338 -3.29 3.60 12.72
CA ALA A 338 -2.68 3.72 14.04
C ALA A 338 -3.03 5.05 14.77
N GLY A 339 -3.74 5.98 14.14
CA GLY A 339 -4.07 7.27 14.76
C GLY A 339 -2.87 8.20 14.94
N LEU A 340 -1.90 8.18 14.02
CA LEU A 340 -0.68 8.98 14.06
C LEU A 340 -0.83 10.26 13.22
N TRP A 341 -1.20 11.37 13.86
CA TRP A 341 -1.58 12.60 13.16
C TRP A 341 -0.43 13.31 12.44
N GLU A 342 0.76 13.38 13.04
CA GLU A 342 1.88 14.11 12.43
C GLU A 342 2.41 13.36 11.21
N GLU A 343 2.47 12.04 11.34
CA GLU A 343 2.85 11.10 10.30
C GLU A 343 1.85 11.16 9.15
N HIS A 344 0.55 11.26 9.43
CA HIS A 344 -0.47 11.49 8.40
C HIS A 344 -0.17 12.75 7.59
N LEU A 345 0.10 13.89 8.24
CA LEU A 345 0.42 15.14 7.55
C LEU A 345 1.75 15.07 6.80
N ALA A 346 2.77 14.43 7.37
CA ALA A 346 4.08 14.25 6.75
C ALA A 346 3.98 13.42 5.46
N GLU A 347 3.23 12.32 5.47
CA GLU A 347 3.08 11.49 4.28
C GLU A 347 2.22 12.18 3.21
N VAL A 348 1.19 12.96 3.60
CA VAL A 348 0.45 13.80 2.64
C VAL A 348 1.36 14.83 1.96
N GLU A 349 2.30 15.43 2.69
CA GLU A 349 3.29 16.34 2.11
C GLU A 349 4.24 15.61 1.14
N LYS A 350 4.70 14.40 1.49
CA LYS A 350 5.54 13.56 0.60
C LYS A 350 4.80 13.10 -0.66
N MET A 351 3.48 12.91 -0.62
CA MET A 351 2.67 12.58 -1.80
C MET A 351 2.54 13.75 -2.78
N LEU A 352 2.64 14.98 -2.28
CA LEU A 352 2.28 16.19 -3.04
C LEU A 352 3.09 16.36 -4.34
N PRO A 353 4.43 16.21 -4.38
CA PRO A 353 5.19 16.38 -5.61
C PRO A 353 4.78 15.39 -6.70
N TYR A 354 4.55 14.13 -6.35
CA TYR A 354 4.08 13.11 -7.27
C TYR A 354 2.68 13.41 -7.83
N LEU A 355 1.76 13.86 -6.98
CA LEU A 355 0.41 14.26 -7.40
C LEU A 355 0.45 15.45 -8.37
N VAL A 356 1.34 16.41 -8.12
CA VAL A 356 1.57 17.56 -9.02
C VAL A 356 2.12 17.08 -10.36
N ALA A 357 3.15 16.24 -10.34
CA ALA A 357 3.82 15.69 -11.50
C ALA A 357 2.87 14.87 -12.39
N ALA A 358 2.05 14.00 -11.79
CA ALA A 358 1.05 13.22 -12.52
C ALA A 358 -0.14 14.04 -13.06
N GLY A 359 -0.15 15.37 -12.88
CA GLY A 359 -1.20 16.23 -13.43
C GLY A 359 -2.53 16.12 -12.68
N HIS A 360 -2.54 15.66 -11.42
CA HIS A 360 -3.71 15.74 -10.54
C HIS A 360 -3.92 17.18 -10.03
N CYS A 361 -3.83 18.18 -10.93
CA CYS A 361 -3.77 19.62 -10.67
C CYS A 361 -4.89 20.15 -9.78
N LYS A 362 -6.02 19.45 -9.75
CA LYS A 362 -7.15 19.71 -8.87
C LYS A 362 -6.80 19.48 -7.38
N HIS A 363 -6.12 18.39 -7.03
CA HIS A 363 -5.67 18.16 -5.65
C HIS A 363 -4.55 19.12 -5.25
N VAL A 364 -3.81 19.63 -6.22
CA VAL A 364 -2.68 20.54 -6.02
C VAL A 364 -3.12 21.92 -5.51
N SER A 365 -4.35 22.36 -5.79
CA SER A 365 -4.89 23.58 -5.16
C SER A 365 -5.32 23.34 -3.71
N CYS A 366 -5.85 22.18 -3.36
CA CYS A 366 -6.44 21.96 -2.03
C CYS A 366 -5.45 21.41 -0.98
N LEU A 367 -4.54 20.52 -1.38
CA LEU A 367 -3.61 19.87 -0.45
C LEU A 367 -2.65 20.83 0.28
N PRO A 368 -2.02 21.83 -0.38
CA PRO A 368 -1.18 22.80 0.31
C PRO A 368 -1.96 23.60 1.36
N HIS A 369 -3.17 24.08 1.01
CA HIS A 369 -4.04 24.80 1.94
C HIS A 369 -4.47 23.91 3.11
N TYR A 370 -4.79 22.64 2.85
CA TYR A 370 -5.10 21.67 3.89
C TYR A 370 -3.91 21.47 4.84
N LEU A 371 -2.70 21.24 4.32
CA LEU A 371 -1.50 21.07 5.13
C LEU A 371 -1.21 22.31 5.99
N GLU A 372 -1.31 23.50 5.42
CA GLU A 372 -1.11 24.77 6.14
C GLU A 372 -2.15 24.97 7.25
N ALA A 373 -3.42 24.74 6.95
CA ALA A 373 -4.51 24.85 7.92
C ALA A 373 -4.34 23.86 9.07
N MET A 374 -3.99 22.61 8.77
CA MET A 374 -3.77 21.57 9.79
C MET A 374 -2.53 21.85 10.65
N ARG A 375 -1.44 22.37 10.05
CA ARG A 375 -0.22 22.78 10.78
C ARG A 375 -0.41 23.99 11.67
N SER A 376 -1.43 24.81 11.40
CA SER A 376 -1.77 25.99 12.20
C SER A 376 -2.66 25.67 13.42
N LEU A 377 -3.18 24.44 13.53
CA LEU A 377 -4.03 24.01 14.64
C LEU A 377 -3.41 24.17 16.04
N PRO A 378 -2.10 23.95 16.27
CA PRO A 378 -1.49 24.17 17.59
C PRO A 378 -1.71 25.59 18.12
N THR A 379 -1.87 26.58 17.24
CA THR A 379 -2.13 27.98 17.60
C THR A 379 -3.62 28.31 17.52
N LEU A 380 -4.33 27.86 16.48
CA LEU A 380 -5.72 28.24 16.20
C LEU A 380 -6.75 27.46 17.03
N ALA A 381 -6.50 26.17 17.28
CA ALA A 381 -7.38 25.27 18.01
C ALA A 381 -6.56 24.20 18.78
N PRO A 382 -5.85 24.59 19.86
CA PRO A 382 -4.90 23.71 20.55
C PRO A 382 -5.57 22.47 21.15
N ASN A 383 -6.83 22.59 21.58
CA ASN A 383 -7.64 21.47 22.03
C ASN A 383 -7.84 20.44 20.92
N ILE A 384 -8.24 20.85 19.72
CA ILE A 384 -8.44 19.94 18.58
C ILE A 384 -7.13 19.30 18.17
N HIS A 385 -6.04 20.06 18.13
CA HIS A 385 -4.72 19.50 17.84
C HIS A 385 -4.34 18.37 18.81
N ARG A 386 -4.57 18.57 20.11
CA ARG A 386 -4.34 17.51 21.11
C ARG A 386 -5.21 16.28 20.87
N GLU A 387 -6.51 16.44 20.61
CA GLU A 387 -7.38 15.30 20.32
C GLU A 387 -6.95 14.55 19.04
N PHE A 388 -6.41 15.25 18.03
CA PHE A 388 -5.83 14.63 16.84
C PHE A 388 -4.54 13.87 17.16
N LYS A 389 -3.66 14.43 18.00
CA LYS A 389 -2.46 13.72 18.50
C LYS A 389 -2.80 12.48 19.31
N ASP A 390 -3.95 12.47 19.99
CA ASP A 390 -4.50 11.30 20.68
C ASP A 390 -5.19 10.29 19.72
N GLY A 391 -5.08 10.48 18.41
CA GLY A 391 -5.62 9.58 17.39
C GLY A 391 -7.12 9.75 17.08
N LYS A 392 -7.81 10.72 17.69
CA LYS A 392 -9.27 10.90 17.55
C LYS A 392 -9.70 11.57 16.23
N PHE A 393 -8.81 11.59 15.23
CA PHE A 393 -9.12 12.05 13.88
C PHE A 393 -9.57 10.91 12.95
N THR A 394 -9.40 9.66 13.38
CA THR A 394 -9.72 8.44 12.63
C THR A 394 -11.08 7.92 13.09
N VAL A 395 -11.68 6.99 12.33
CA VAL A 395 -12.92 6.32 12.69
C VAL A 395 -12.65 4.84 12.89
N CYS A 396 -12.99 4.31 14.07
CA CYS A 396 -12.93 2.87 14.35
C CYS A 396 -14.36 2.33 14.42
N GLN A 397 -14.76 1.41 13.55
CA GLN A 397 -16.13 0.86 13.58
C GLN A 397 -16.33 -0.17 14.70
N THR A 398 -15.25 -0.84 15.09
CA THR A 398 -15.21 -1.81 16.18
C THR A 398 -14.08 -1.46 17.13
N GLU A 399 -14.15 -1.97 18.36
CA GLU A 399 -13.01 -1.94 19.26
C GLU A 399 -11.90 -2.84 18.70
N GLY A 400 -10.66 -2.35 18.67
CA GLY A 400 -9.56 -3.11 18.09
C GLY A 400 -8.28 -2.31 17.93
N ARG A 401 -7.25 -2.99 17.43
CA ARG A 401 -5.93 -2.42 17.12
C ARG A 401 -5.80 -2.19 15.63
N PHE A 402 -5.11 -1.12 15.24
CA PHE A 402 -4.78 -0.83 13.83
C PHE A 402 -5.98 -0.91 12.87
N ASN A 403 -7.15 -0.49 13.34
CA ASN A 403 -8.41 -0.59 12.62
C ASN A 403 -9.06 0.78 12.37
N GLY A 404 -8.33 1.88 12.63
CA GLY A 404 -8.74 3.22 12.24
C GLY A 404 -8.89 3.32 10.72
N VAL A 405 -9.94 4.00 10.28
CA VAL A 405 -10.16 4.29 8.86
C VAL A 405 -10.48 5.77 8.66
N TRP A 406 -10.18 6.29 7.47
CA TRP A 406 -10.55 7.65 7.13
C TRP A 406 -12.06 7.88 7.24
N THR A 407 -12.44 9.05 7.73
CA THR A 407 -13.86 9.47 7.85
C THR A 407 -14.67 9.31 6.55
N ASP A 408 -14.09 9.61 5.39
CA ASP A 408 -14.73 9.44 4.08
C ASP A 408 -14.80 7.97 3.63
N MET A 409 -13.84 7.12 4.02
CA MET A 409 -13.97 5.67 3.86
C MET A 409 -15.06 5.10 4.78
N ALA A 410 -15.15 5.58 6.03
CA ALA A 410 -16.18 5.16 6.96
C ALA A 410 -17.57 5.49 6.39
N LEU A 411 -17.73 6.66 5.79
CA LEU A 411 -18.96 7.05 5.08
C LEU A 411 -19.29 6.09 3.93
N GLU A 412 -18.31 5.70 3.10
CA GLU A 412 -18.54 4.76 2.00
C GLU A 412 -18.97 3.37 2.50
N LYS A 413 -18.33 2.89 3.57
CA LYS A 413 -18.60 1.56 4.17
C LYS A 413 -19.87 1.49 4.99
N THR A 414 -20.41 2.62 5.45
CA THR A 414 -21.61 2.67 6.30
C THR A 414 -22.78 3.23 5.49
N TYR A 415 -22.98 4.55 5.57
CA TYR A 415 -24.11 5.25 4.98
C TYR A 415 -24.30 4.95 3.49
N ASN A 416 -23.25 5.02 2.67
CA ASN A 416 -23.40 4.80 1.23
C ASN A 416 -23.69 3.35 0.90
N ARG A 417 -23.01 2.39 1.54
CA ARG A 417 -23.27 0.96 1.36
C ARG A 417 -24.70 0.60 1.78
N ASP A 418 -25.13 1.05 2.95
CA ASP A 418 -26.46 0.76 3.50
C ASP A 418 -27.56 1.44 2.66
N ALA A 419 -27.31 2.66 2.17
CA ALA A 419 -28.21 3.36 1.28
C ALA A 419 -28.34 2.65 -0.08
N LYS A 420 -27.21 2.25 -0.70
CA LYS A 420 -27.17 1.52 -1.98
C LYS A 420 -27.88 0.17 -1.93
N THR A 421 -27.81 -0.55 -0.81
CA THR A 421 -28.36 -1.91 -0.69
C THR A 421 -29.83 -1.96 -0.26
N LYS A 422 -30.31 -0.99 0.55
CA LYS A 422 -31.66 -1.05 1.15
C LYS A 422 -32.58 0.10 0.75
N LEU A 423 -32.03 1.27 0.46
CA LEU A 423 -32.81 2.48 0.18
C LEU A 423 -33.24 2.53 -1.30
N PHE A 424 -32.28 2.35 -2.21
CA PHE A 424 -32.49 2.60 -3.64
C PHE A 424 -33.08 1.42 -4.42
N THR A 425 -33.14 0.23 -3.83
CA THR A 425 -33.67 -0.99 -4.45
C THR A 425 -35.04 -1.41 -3.92
N GLY A 426 -35.58 -0.75 -2.86
CA GLY A 426 -36.84 -1.19 -2.23
C GLY A 426 -37.73 -0.10 -1.62
N ILE A 427 -37.20 0.82 -0.82
CA ILE A 427 -38.02 1.77 -0.05
C ILE A 427 -38.40 2.98 -0.91
N SER A 428 -39.67 3.02 -1.33
CA SER A 428 -40.45 4.15 -1.87
C SER A 428 -39.68 5.39 -2.37
N GLN A 429 -39.92 5.78 -3.63
CA GLN A 429 -39.48 7.08 -4.18
C GLN A 429 -40.12 8.32 -3.50
N GLN A 430 -40.93 8.14 -2.45
CA GLN A 430 -41.49 9.24 -1.68
C GLN A 430 -40.43 9.85 -0.74
N PRO A 431 -40.07 11.15 -0.90
CA PRO A 431 -39.02 11.78 -0.12
C PRO A 431 -39.22 11.73 1.39
N ALA A 432 -40.47 11.82 1.87
CA ALA A 432 -40.78 11.76 3.30
C ALA A 432 -40.54 10.38 3.92
N ALA A 433 -40.81 9.31 3.18
CA ALA A 433 -40.53 7.94 3.62
C ALA A 433 -39.03 7.68 3.68
N MET A 434 -38.29 8.17 2.69
CA MET A 434 -36.84 8.10 2.62
C MET A 434 -36.18 8.87 3.77
N GLU A 435 -36.62 10.10 4.03
CA GLU A 435 -36.13 10.91 5.16
C GLU A 435 -36.40 10.24 6.52
N LYS A 436 -37.62 9.72 6.72
CA LYS A 436 -37.97 8.99 7.94
C LYS A 436 -37.10 7.75 8.14
N TYR A 437 -36.86 6.99 7.06
CA TYR A 437 -36.01 5.81 7.13
C TYR A 437 -34.56 6.17 7.43
N LEU A 438 -33.98 7.16 6.75
CA LEU A 438 -32.60 7.58 6.97
C LEU A 438 -32.35 8.07 8.40
N ARG A 439 -33.31 8.80 8.99
CA ARG A 439 -33.26 9.21 10.40
C ARG A 439 -33.37 8.03 11.37
N ALA A 440 -34.14 6.99 11.02
CA ALA A 440 -34.33 5.81 11.84
C ALA A 440 -33.20 4.78 11.67
N LEU A 441 -32.48 4.79 10.54
CA LEU A 441 -31.52 3.77 10.15
C LEU A 441 -30.42 3.51 11.21
N PRO A 442 -29.77 4.52 11.82
CA PRO A 442 -28.78 4.26 12.87
C PRO A 442 -29.37 3.46 14.05
N VAL A 443 -30.59 3.81 14.45
CA VAL A 443 -31.30 3.13 15.55
C VAL A 443 -31.71 1.72 15.13
N LEU A 444 -32.22 1.54 13.92
CA LEU A 444 -32.59 0.23 13.38
C LEU A 444 -31.37 -0.69 13.26
N THR A 445 -30.24 -0.17 12.81
CA THR A 445 -28.98 -0.91 12.76
C THR A 445 -28.50 -1.26 14.17
N ALA A 446 -28.50 -0.31 15.11
CA ALA A 446 -28.10 -0.58 16.50
C ALA A 446 -28.98 -1.65 17.17
N VAL A 447 -30.30 -1.57 17.00
CA VAL A 447 -31.24 -2.59 17.50
C VAL A 447 -30.99 -3.93 16.84
N SER A 448 -30.73 -3.96 15.53
CA SER A 448 -30.42 -5.20 14.82
C SER A 448 -29.13 -5.84 15.35
N GLU A 449 -28.06 -5.08 15.54
CA GLU A 449 -26.79 -5.59 16.06
C GLU A 449 -26.94 -6.06 17.51
N GLN A 450 -27.62 -5.29 18.38
CA GLN A 450 -27.94 -5.75 19.74
C GLN A 450 -28.78 -7.03 19.75
N THR A 451 -29.72 -7.16 18.81
CA THR A 451 -30.54 -8.38 18.70
C THR A 451 -29.72 -9.58 18.26
N LYS A 452 -28.77 -9.40 17.33
CA LYS A 452 -27.82 -10.46 16.96
C LYS A 452 -26.96 -10.87 18.16
N ALA A 453 -26.43 -9.90 18.91
CA ALA A 453 -25.65 -10.16 20.11
C ALA A 453 -26.45 -10.94 21.17
N MET A 454 -27.69 -10.51 21.44
CA MET A 454 -28.59 -11.23 22.35
C MET A 454 -28.91 -12.65 21.88
N ALA A 455 -28.98 -12.86 20.56
CA ALA A 455 -29.25 -14.16 19.96
C ALA A 455 -27.99 -15.03 19.83
N HIS A 456 -26.82 -14.56 20.29
CA HIS A 456 -25.51 -15.18 20.03
C HIS A 456 -25.26 -15.44 18.54
N LEU A 457 -25.87 -14.59 17.69
CA LEU A 457 -25.67 -14.52 16.24
C LEU A 457 -24.65 -13.43 15.91
N ASP A 458 -23.84 -13.02 16.87
CA ASP A 458 -22.61 -12.28 16.57
C ASP A 458 -21.85 -13.12 15.56
N MET A 459 -21.92 -12.69 14.30
CA MET A 459 -21.15 -13.32 13.26
C MET A 459 -19.71 -13.25 13.75
N ASP A 460 -19.03 -14.39 13.72
CA ASP A 460 -17.58 -14.54 13.82
C ASP A 460 -16.83 -13.72 12.72
N ASP A 461 -17.52 -12.81 12.00
CA ASP A 461 -17.03 -11.83 11.03
C ASP A 461 -16.05 -10.80 11.64
N THR A 462 -15.90 -10.76 12.97
CA THR A 462 -14.81 -10.02 13.63
C THR A 462 -13.46 -10.72 13.50
N LYS A 463 -13.42 -11.98 13.05
CA LYS A 463 -12.23 -12.51 12.38
C LYS A 463 -12.13 -11.75 11.07
N HIS A 464 -11.21 -10.77 11.01
CA HIS A 464 -10.77 -10.15 9.75
C HIS A 464 -10.87 -11.18 8.62
N ASN A 465 -11.85 -10.98 7.74
CA ASN A 465 -12.34 -11.99 6.80
C ASN A 465 -11.19 -12.74 6.10
N GLU A 466 -11.22 -14.06 6.26
CA GLU A 466 -10.28 -15.07 5.76
C GLU A 466 -8.97 -15.13 6.57
N ASP A 467 -8.66 -16.33 7.10
CA ASP A 467 -7.44 -16.64 7.87
C ASP A 467 -6.25 -15.80 7.39
N SER A 468 -5.87 -14.77 8.15
CA SER A 468 -4.75 -13.87 7.79
C SER A 468 -3.48 -14.62 7.38
N ASN A 469 -3.28 -15.81 7.93
CA ASN A 469 -2.21 -16.74 7.57
C ASN A 469 -2.37 -17.33 6.16
N SER A 470 -3.59 -17.72 5.75
CA SER A 470 -3.88 -18.22 4.40
C SER A 470 -3.67 -17.13 3.33
N GLN A 471 -4.07 -15.90 3.65
CA GLN A 471 -3.91 -14.75 2.76
C GLN A 471 -2.43 -14.35 2.65
N GLY A 472 -1.70 -14.31 3.77
CA GLY A 472 -0.24 -14.09 3.77
C GLY A 472 0.51 -15.14 2.94
N THR A 473 0.09 -16.40 3.00
CA THR A 473 0.68 -17.48 2.18
C THR A 473 0.48 -17.24 0.68
N LYS A 474 -0.75 -16.88 0.26
CA LYS A 474 -1.06 -16.56 -1.15
C LYS A 474 -0.27 -15.35 -1.64
N GLU A 475 -0.10 -14.33 -0.80
CA GLU A 475 0.71 -13.15 -1.12
C GLU A 475 2.18 -13.50 -1.28
N ALA A 476 2.76 -14.29 -0.37
CA ALA A 476 4.14 -14.75 -0.47
C ALA A 476 4.38 -15.65 -1.69
N GLU A 477 3.41 -16.48 -2.08
CA GLU A 477 3.46 -17.23 -3.34
C GLU A 477 3.43 -16.29 -4.55
N SER A 478 2.56 -15.29 -4.55
CA SER A 478 2.47 -14.30 -5.64
C SER A 478 3.76 -13.50 -5.79
N VAL A 479 4.40 -13.12 -4.67
CA VAL A 479 5.71 -12.45 -4.67
C VAL A 479 6.76 -13.33 -5.35
N ARG A 480 6.84 -14.62 -4.97
CA ARG A 480 7.78 -15.57 -5.59
C ARG A 480 7.54 -15.71 -7.09
N LYS A 481 6.29 -15.89 -7.52
CA LYS A 481 5.94 -15.97 -8.94
C LYS A 481 6.39 -14.73 -9.73
N ILE A 482 6.21 -13.52 -9.20
CA ILE A 482 6.70 -12.29 -9.84
C ILE A 482 8.23 -12.31 -9.96
N THR A 483 8.93 -12.62 -8.87
CA THR A 483 10.40 -12.69 -8.86
C THR A 483 10.92 -13.71 -9.88
N ASP A 484 10.29 -14.89 -9.95
CA ASP A 484 10.64 -15.97 -10.89
C ASP A 484 10.39 -15.56 -12.33
N VAL A 485 9.24 -14.96 -12.64
CA VAL A 485 8.94 -14.44 -13.98
C VAL A 485 9.97 -13.40 -14.40
N ILE A 486 10.33 -12.48 -13.50
CA ILE A 486 11.30 -11.44 -13.81
C ILE A 486 12.68 -12.03 -14.06
N ASN A 487 13.16 -12.93 -13.19
CA ASN A 487 14.49 -13.51 -13.33
C ASN A 487 14.62 -14.46 -14.53
N ASN A 488 13.54 -15.16 -14.91
CA ASN A 488 13.59 -16.18 -15.96
C ASN A 488 13.14 -15.68 -17.35
N GLN A 489 12.26 -14.67 -17.43
CA GLN A 489 11.55 -14.32 -18.65
C GLN A 489 11.61 -12.83 -19.00
N MET A 490 12.04 -11.95 -18.09
CA MET A 490 11.98 -10.51 -18.28
C MET A 490 13.29 -9.82 -17.86
N ILE A 491 13.33 -8.49 -17.92
CA ILE A 491 14.49 -7.71 -17.49
C ILE A 491 14.35 -7.40 -16.01
N ASN A 492 15.33 -7.82 -15.19
CA ASN A 492 15.45 -7.35 -13.82
C ASN A 492 15.82 -5.85 -13.82
N PRO A 493 14.95 -4.96 -13.30
CA PRO A 493 15.18 -3.52 -13.36
C PRO A 493 16.39 -3.04 -12.54
N PHE A 494 16.85 -3.83 -11.56
CA PHE A 494 17.98 -3.47 -10.69
C PHE A 494 19.33 -3.98 -11.21
N SER A 495 19.31 -4.90 -12.19
CA SER A 495 20.53 -5.41 -12.86
C SER A 495 20.71 -4.83 -14.26
N CYS A 496 19.86 -3.88 -14.68
CA CYS A 496 19.85 -3.33 -16.02
C CYS A 496 20.90 -2.22 -16.16
N GLU A 497 21.94 -2.43 -16.98
CA GLU A 497 23.01 -1.45 -17.24
C GLU A 497 22.71 -0.49 -18.40
N GLU A 498 21.59 -0.70 -19.10
CA GLU A 498 21.19 0.14 -20.24
C GLU A 498 20.97 1.59 -19.81
N GLN A 499 21.46 2.52 -20.64
CA GLN A 499 21.34 3.97 -20.40
C GLN A 499 20.03 4.56 -20.92
N GLU A 500 19.18 3.72 -21.49
CA GLU A 500 17.84 4.08 -21.96
C GLU A 500 16.78 3.47 -21.05
N LEU A 501 15.62 4.12 -20.99
CA LEU A 501 14.51 3.63 -20.20
C LEU A 501 13.88 2.41 -20.89
N MET A 502 13.85 1.27 -20.21
CA MET A 502 13.42 -0.01 -20.77
C MET A 502 12.06 -0.43 -20.19
N ASN A 503 11.18 -0.89 -21.06
CA ASN A 503 10.03 -1.68 -20.63
C ASN A 503 10.52 -3.07 -20.20
N ILE A 504 10.27 -3.46 -18.95
CA ILE A 504 10.91 -4.65 -18.38
C ILE A 504 10.38 -5.97 -18.96
N SER A 505 9.14 -5.99 -19.43
CA SER A 505 8.51 -7.21 -19.96
C SER A 505 8.90 -7.50 -21.42
N THR A 506 9.04 -6.46 -22.23
CA THR A 506 9.30 -6.60 -23.68
C THR A 506 10.73 -6.27 -24.08
N GLY A 507 11.50 -5.59 -23.21
CA GLY A 507 12.82 -5.06 -23.55
C GLY A 507 12.79 -3.93 -24.57
N HIS A 508 11.63 -3.35 -24.87
CA HIS A 508 11.57 -2.20 -25.76
C HIS A 508 12.07 -0.93 -25.06
N LYS A 509 12.90 -0.18 -25.78
CA LYS A 509 13.39 1.15 -25.40
C LYS A 509 12.26 2.17 -25.48
N SER A 510 12.10 2.96 -24.43
CA SER A 510 11.18 4.09 -24.43
C SER A 510 11.65 5.15 -25.42
N ALA A 511 10.70 5.77 -26.13
CA ALA A 511 10.99 6.95 -26.95
C ALA A 511 11.29 8.20 -26.10
N SER A 512 11.01 8.16 -24.79
CA SER A 512 11.25 9.24 -23.85
C SER A 512 12.39 8.91 -22.89
N ALA A 513 13.26 9.89 -22.66
CA ALA A 513 14.22 9.83 -21.56
C ALA A 513 13.46 9.86 -20.23
N TRP A 514 13.91 9.07 -19.26
CA TRP A 514 13.42 9.18 -17.89
C TRP A 514 13.74 10.56 -17.34
N VAL A 515 12.80 11.10 -16.56
CA VAL A 515 13.03 12.31 -15.79
C VAL A 515 12.56 12.07 -14.37
N ASN A 516 13.25 12.66 -13.40
CA ASN A 516 12.85 12.62 -12.01
C ASN A 516 11.53 13.38 -11.82
N ASP A 517 10.41 12.65 -11.89
CA ASP A 517 9.08 13.25 -11.85
C ASP A 517 8.76 13.86 -10.47
N HIS A 518 9.34 13.31 -9.40
CA HIS A 518 9.28 13.90 -8.07
C HIS A 518 9.89 15.32 -8.05
N GLU A 519 11.10 15.47 -8.62
CA GLU A 519 11.81 16.76 -8.69
C GLU A 519 11.03 17.80 -9.52
N LYS A 520 10.46 17.40 -10.66
CA LYS A 520 9.57 18.28 -11.44
C LYS A 520 8.36 18.75 -10.65
N GLY A 521 7.77 17.85 -9.84
CA GLY A 521 6.69 18.19 -8.92
C GLY A 521 7.10 19.27 -7.92
N LEU A 522 8.29 19.11 -7.32
CA LEU A 522 8.88 20.10 -6.40
C LEU A 522 9.15 21.45 -7.08
N GLU A 523 9.71 21.45 -8.28
CA GLU A 523 9.97 22.67 -9.05
C GLU A 523 8.68 23.43 -9.34
N ALA A 524 7.62 22.72 -9.76
CA ALA A 524 6.33 23.34 -10.04
C ALA A 524 5.66 23.90 -8.76
N LEU A 525 5.79 23.20 -7.63
CA LEU A 525 5.37 23.70 -6.32
C LEU A 525 6.14 24.97 -5.92
N ALA A 526 7.46 24.96 -6.08
CA ALA A 526 8.30 26.11 -5.77
C ALA A 526 8.00 27.32 -6.66
N ALA A 527 7.75 27.09 -7.96
CA ALA A 527 7.35 28.14 -8.90
C ALA A 527 6.00 28.76 -8.51
N ALA A 528 5.00 27.94 -8.17
CA ALA A 528 3.68 28.42 -7.75
C ALA A 528 3.77 29.30 -6.50
N ARG A 529 4.55 28.88 -5.49
CA ARG A 529 4.79 29.66 -4.26
C ARG A 529 5.43 31.01 -4.55
N LYS A 530 6.40 31.08 -5.49
CA LYS A 530 7.04 32.36 -5.86
C LYS A 530 6.08 33.35 -6.49
N THR A 531 5.09 32.85 -7.22
CA THR A 531 4.11 33.69 -7.93
C THR A 531 2.82 33.96 -7.16
N ASP A 532 2.71 33.43 -5.92
CA ASP A 532 1.48 33.41 -5.13
C ASP A 532 0.25 32.92 -5.94
N SER A 533 0.51 31.96 -6.85
CA SER A 533 -0.51 31.46 -7.76
C SER A 533 -1.30 30.36 -7.07
N GLU A 534 -2.62 30.52 -6.97
CA GLU A 534 -3.53 29.48 -6.49
C GLU A 534 -3.57 28.24 -7.40
N LYS A 535 -3.04 28.33 -8.63
CA LYS A 535 -3.02 27.24 -9.62
C LYS A 535 -1.60 26.88 -10.03
N ILE A 536 -1.32 25.58 -10.06
CA ILE A 536 -0.05 25.04 -10.56
C ILE A 536 -0.23 24.61 -12.01
N ALA A 537 0.71 25.01 -12.86
CA ALA A 537 0.69 24.65 -14.27
C ALA A 537 0.85 23.13 -14.43
N PRO A 538 0.08 22.49 -15.33
CA PRO A 538 0.20 21.06 -15.56
C PRO A 538 1.58 20.73 -16.14
N ILE A 539 2.26 19.76 -15.52
CA ILE A 539 3.55 19.27 -16.01
C ILE A 539 3.28 18.31 -17.17
N LYS A 540 3.98 18.50 -18.28
CA LYS A 540 3.99 17.52 -19.38
C LYS A 540 5.07 16.50 -19.10
N LEU A 541 4.65 15.28 -18.77
CA LEU A 541 5.55 14.15 -18.57
C LEU A 541 5.60 13.27 -19.81
N ALA A 542 6.76 12.65 -19.99
CA ALA A 542 7.01 11.71 -21.07
C ALA A 542 7.05 10.29 -20.47
N THR A 543 5.87 9.76 -20.13
CA THR A 543 5.70 8.39 -19.64
C THR A 543 5.75 7.40 -20.80
N PHE A 544 5.90 6.08 -20.52
CA PHE A 544 5.81 5.05 -21.57
C PHE A 544 4.49 5.12 -22.37
N ALA A 545 3.41 5.58 -21.73
CA ALA A 545 2.11 5.78 -22.35
C ALA A 545 2.03 7.01 -23.25
N ALA A 546 3.00 7.94 -23.18
CA ALA A 546 3.05 9.15 -23.98
C ALA A 546 3.40 8.80 -25.44
N LYS A 547 2.39 8.33 -26.19
CA LYS A 547 2.50 8.22 -27.65
C LYS A 547 2.84 9.61 -28.21
N PRO A 548 3.79 9.74 -29.15
CA PRO A 548 3.89 10.96 -29.93
C PRO A 548 2.52 11.22 -30.55
N LYS A 549 2.02 12.45 -30.44
CA LYS A 549 0.72 12.87 -31.01
C LYS A 549 0.75 12.74 -32.54
N LYS A 550 0.67 11.53 -33.07
CA LYS A 550 0.10 11.25 -34.37
C LYS A 550 -1.30 10.76 -34.08
N SER A 551 -2.30 11.56 -34.47
CA SER A 551 -3.69 11.13 -34.47
C SER A 551 -3.75 9.80 -35.22
N LEU A 552 -3.99 8.70 -34.48
CA LEU A 552 -4.29 7.43 -35.10
C LEU A 552 -5.52 7.64 -35.98
N SER A 553 -5.42 7.28 -37.26
CA SER A 553 -6.51 7.44 -38.20
C SER A 553 -7.76 6.71 -37.69
N MET A 554 -8.95 7.19 -38.07
CA MET A 554 -10.22 6.52 -37.75
C MET A 554 -10.20 5.02 -38.10
N ALA A 555 -9.49 4.65 -39.18
CA ALA A 555 -9.30 3.27 -39.59
C ALA A 555 -8.54 2.42 -38.54
N PHE A 556 -7.55 3.00 -37.85
CA PHE A 556 -6.78 2.29 -36.82
C PHE A 556 -7.56 2.19 -35.50
N LYS A 557 -8.38 3.19 -35.17
CA LYS A 557 -9.31 3.11 -34.03
C LYS A 557 -10.39 2.07 -34.26
N ALA A 558 -10.95 2.00 -35.47
CA ALA A 558 -11.89 0.95 -35.86
C ALA A 558 -11.23 -0.42 -35.75
N LYS A 559 -10.02 -0.60 -36.31
CA LYS A 559 -9.28 -1.86 -36.22
C LYS A 559 -9.04 -2.33 -34.77
N LYS A 560 -8.69 -1.41 -33.85
CA LYS A 560 -8.49 -1.74 -32.43
C LYS A 560 -9.79 -2.12 -31.72
N VAL A 561 -10.91 -1.45 -32.01
CA VAL A 561 -12.24 -1.84 -31.49
C VAL A 561 -12.64 -3.21 -32.05
N TYR A 562 -12.36 -3.49 -33.32
CA TYR A 562 -12.58 -4.78 -33.96
C TYR A 562 -11.69 -5.92 -33.42
N GLU A 563 -10.55 -5.60 -32.81
CA GLU A 563 -9.62 -6.57 -32.19
C GLU A 563 -9.94 -6.79 -30.70
N GLU A 564 -10.40 -5.77 -29.97
CA GLU A 564 -10.77 -5.87 -28.54
C GLU A 564 -12.19 -6.47 -28.33
N GLU A 565 -13.11 -6.33 -29.30
CA GLU A 565 -14.40 -7.04 -29.33
C GLU A 565 -14.22 -8.42 -30.00
N SER A 566 -13.97 -9.42 -29.16
CA SER A 566 -13.52 -10.77 -29.51
C SER A 566 -14.36 -11.50 -30.59
N ALA A 567 -13.72 -12.48 -31.25
CA ALA A 567 -14.39 -13.46 -32.12
C ALA A 567 -15.58 -14.15 -31.43
N VAL A 568 -15.53 -14.30 -30.10
CA VAL A 568 -16.59 -14.88 -29.27
C VAL A 568 -17.85 -14.02 -29.27
N VAL A 569 -17.74 -12.69 -29.19
CA VAL A 569 -18.91 -11.79 -29.23
C VAL A 569 -19.57 -11.84 -30.62
N ARG A 570 -18.76 -11.86 -31.69
CA ARG A 570 -19.28 -12.03 -33.06
C ARG A 570 -19.97 -13.37 -33.26
N ASN A 571 -19.34 -14.46 -32.81
CA ASN A 571 -19.91 -15.80 -32.94
C ASN A 571 -21.21 -15.94 -32.14
N LEU A 572 -21.29 -15.36 -30.94
CA LEU A 572 -22.54 -15.32 -30.14
C LEU A 572 -23.67 -14.59 -30.87
N TYR A 573 -23.37 -13.49 -31.55
CA TYR A 573 -24.35 -12.78 -32.39
C TYR A 573 -24.83 -13.61 -33.58
N PHE A 574 -23.98 -14.44 -34.20
CA PHE A 574 -24.40 -15.33 -35.29
C PHE A 574 -25.19 -16.55 -34.81
N VAL A 575 -24.95 -17.00 -33.58
CA VAL A 575 -25.59 -18.18 -32.98
C VAL A 575 -27.00 -17.87 -32.43
N GLN A 576 -27.29 -16.60 -32.12
CA GLN A 576 -28.58 -16.20 -31.52
C GLN A 576 -29.79 -16.55 -32.42
N ASP A 577 -29.60 -16.52 -33.74
CA ASP A 577 -30.65 -16.69 -34.76
C ASP A 577 -30.72 -18.12 -35.33
N LEU A 578 -29.94 -19.06 -34.79
CA LEU A 578 -29.94 -20.45 -35.23
C LEU A 578 -31.00 -21.30 -34.50
N ASP A 579 -31.45 -22.37 -35.15
CA ASP A 579 -32.27 -23.41 -34.52
C ASP A 579 -31.43 -24.17 -33.47
N GLU A 580 -32.07 -24.70 -32.41
CA GLU A 580 -31.36 -25.35 -31.29
C GLU A 580 -30.42 -26.48 -31.73
N ASP A 581 -30.82 -27.29 -32.71
CA ASP A 581 -29.99 -28.38 -33.22
C ASP A 581 -28.67 -27.87 -33.85
N LYS A 582 -28.73 -26.70 -34.49
CA LYS A 582 -27.56 -26.04 -35.10
C LYS A 582 -26.71 -25.31 -34.06
N LYS A 583 -27.31 -24.83 -32.96
CA LYS A 583 -26.54 -24.26 -31.84
C LYS A 583 -25.66 -25.33 -31.20
N VAL A 584 -26.21 -26.52 -30.97
CA VAL A 584 -25.46 -27.65 -30.40
C VAL A 584 -24.27 -28.01 -31.30
N GLU A 585 -24.45 -28.03 -32.61
CA GLU A 585 -23.37 -28.26 -33.57
C GLU A 585 -22.29 -27.16 -33.52
N VAL A 586 -22.67 -25.88 -33.45
CA VAL A 586 -21.71 -24.77 -33.35
C VAL A 586 -20.91 -24.76 -32.04
N PHE A 587 -21.51 -25.20 -30.94
CA PHE A 587 -20.81 -25.37 -29.66
C PHE A 587 -20.00 -26.68 -29.56
N SER A 588 -20.14 -27.60 -30.53
CA SER A 588 -19.38 -28.84 -30.57
C SER A 588 -17.96 -28.69 -31.16
N HIS A 589 -17.62 -27.50 -31.67
CA HIS A 589 -16.30 -27.15 -32.20
C HIS A 589 -15.61 -26.04 -31.40
N GLU A 590 -14.29 -26.08 -31.29
CA GLU A 590 -13.52 -25.02 -30.63
C GLU A 590 -13.62 -23.68 -31.38
N TRP A 591 -13.86 -22.61 -30.64
CA TRP A 591 -13.98 -21.26 -31.19
C TRP A 591 -12.60 -20.59 -31.27
N THR A 592 -11.88 -20.89 -32.35
CA THR A 592 -10.55 -20.33 -32.61
C THR A 592 -10.60 -19.18 -33.63
N SER A 593 -9.55 -18.36 -33.66
CA SER A 593 -9.44 -17.22 -34.60
C SER A 593 -9.05 -17.63 -36.03
N CYS A 594 -8.70 -18.89 -36.25
CA CYS A 594 -8.24 -19.43 -37.53
C CYS A 594 -8.99 -20.74 -37.87
N PRO A 595 -9.32 -21.02 -39.14
CA PRO A 595 -10.02 -22.24 -39.52
C PRO A 595 -9.25 -23.50 -39.13
N VAL A 596 -9.97 -24.51 -38.62
CA VAL A 596 -9.39 -25.75 -38.07
C VAL A 596 -8.55 -26.52 -39.10
N SER A 597 -8.82 -26.32 -40.39
CA SER A 597 -8.04 -26.85 -41.50
C SER A 597 -6.60 -26.33 -41.59
N LEU A 598 -6.21 -25.36 -40.76
CA LEU A 598 -4.85 -24.80 -40.69
C LEU A 598 -4.04 -25.34 -39.50
N PHE A 599 -4.64 -26.14 -38.61
CA PHE A 599 -3.88 -26.81 -37.55
C PHE A 599 -3.22 -28.07 -38.11
N GLU A 600 -1.92 -28.23 -37.85
CA GLU A 600 -1.26 -29.52 -38.06
C GLU A 600 -1.80 -30.52 -37.02
N PRO A 601 -2.12 -31.76 -37.40
CA PRO A 601 -2.55 -32.78 -36.45
C PRO A 601 -1.43 -33.03 -35.43
N ASP A 602 -1.80 -33.07 -34.15
CA ASP A 602 -0.87 -33.31 -33.05
C ASP A 602 -0.27 -34.72 -33.18
N PRO A 603 1.06 -34.84 -33.39
CA PRO A 603 1.70 -36.15 -33.54
C PRO A 603 1.74 -36.96 -32.24
N SER A 604 1.27 -36.43 -31.11
CA SER A 604 1.15 -37.15 -29.84
C SER A 604 -0.15 -37.96 -29.71
N LEU A 605 -1.05 -37.88 -30.68
CA LEU A 605 -2.37 -38.55 -30.68
C LEU A 605 -2.49 -39.73 -31.66
N ASP A 606 -1.39 -40.19 -32.28
CA ASP A 606 -1.32 -41.43 -33.10
C ASP A 606 -0.57 -42.58 -32.39
#